data_AF-A0A962H676-F1
#
_entry.id   AF-A0A962H676-F1
#
_cell.length_a   1.000
_cell.length_b   1.000
_cell.length_c   1.000
_cell.angle_alpha   90.00
_cell.angle_beta   90.00
_cell.angle_gamma   90.00
#
_symmetry.space_group_name_H-M   'P 1'
#
loop_
_entity.id
_entity.type
_entity.pdbx_description
1 polymer ?
#
loop_
_entity_poly.entity_id
_entity_poly.type
_entity_poly.pdbx_seq_one_letter_code
_entity_poly.pdbx_strand_id
1 'polypeptide(L)'
;PSEYVIDRSPGATFDSQAATTIAQGLSSSLFTDTQVEYGAQYSYRVRASDVSNGNSDGNSVSLSARPVGPIGDGTFLSGAELGEELLDLTTRHVGWEVVDDVAFSGLRSYYSTYENSNCLDIYSPTLEITSGQSAELSFVSRYAIEAGWDAGLVQISNNGGPWQTITPVGGYPSVMN
;
A
#
# COMPACT_ATOMS: atom_id res chain seq x y z
N PRO A 1 -27.08 28.20 5.81
CA PRO A 1 -26.05 27.21 6.20
C PRO A 1 -25.90 26.23 5.05
N SER A 2 -24.70 25.68 4.81
CA SER A 2 -24.51 24.66 3.79
C SER A 2 -24.60 23.27 4.40
N GLU A 3 -25.21 22.35 3.67
CA GLU A 3 -25.22 20.91 3.97
C GLU A 3 -24.57 20.15 2.81
N TYR A 4 -24.03 18.96 3.06
CA TYR A 4 -23.49 18.11 2.00
C TYR A 4 -24.47 17.00 1.60
N VAL A 5 -24.49 16.73 0.30
CA VAL A 5 -25.18 15.63 -0.36
C VAL A 5 -24.13 14.76 -1.04
N ILE A 6 -24.23 13.45 -0.85
CA ILE A 6 -23.29 12.47 -1.40
C ILE A 6 -24.05 11.56 -2.34
N ASP A 7 -23.63 11.56 -3.60
CA ASP A 7 -24.11 10.65 -4.63
C ASP A 7 -23.07 9.54 -4.85
N ARG A 8 -23.53 8.31 -5.06
CA ARG A 8 -22.70 7.15 -5.40
C ARG A 8 -23.18 6.49 -6.69
N SER A 9 -22.27 6.13 -7.57
CA SER A 9 -22.52 5.40 -8.81
C SER A 9 -21.64 4.12 -8.86
N PRO A 10 -22.14 3.00 -9.41
CA PRO A 10 -21.33 1.80 -9.58
C PRO A 10 -20.21 2.02 -10.62
N GLY A 11 -19.07 1.36 -10.42
CA GLY A 11 -17.92 1.42 -11.33
C GLY A 11 -16.94 2.55 -11.01
N ALA A 12 -15.85 2.60 -11.77
CA ALA A 12 -14.74 3.54 -11.56
C ALA A 12 -15.06 4.96 -12.03
N THR A 13 -15.99 5.10 -12.97
CA THR A 13 -16.41 6.37 -13.57
C THR A 13 -17.81 6.71 -13.07
N PHE A 14 -18.00 7.95 -12.66
CA PHE A 14 -19.31 8.41 -12.19
C PHE A 14 -20.32 8.48 -13.32
N ASP A 15 -21.28 7.56 -13.33
CA ASP A 15 -22.45 7.60 -14.21
C ASP A 15 -23.62 8.26 -13.48
N SER A 16 -24.03 9.44 -13.96
CA SER A 16 -25.17 10.18 -13.44
C SER A 16 -26.52 9.47 -13.57
N GLN A 17 -26.67 8.55 -14.52
CA GLN A 17 -27.91 7.80 -14.73
C GLN A 17 -28.04 6.63 -13.74
N ALA A 18 -26.91 6.06 -13.32
CA ALA A 18 -26.85 4.99 -12.33
C ALA A 18 -26.59 5.51 -10.89
N ALA A 19 -26.37 6.81 -10.73
CA ALA A 19 -26.06 7.41 -9.44
C ALA A 19 -27.29 7.45 -8.50
N THR A 20 -27.04 7.23 -7.22
CA THR A 20 -28.04 7.33 -6.15
C THR A 20 -27.51 8.24 -5.04
N THR A 21 -28.37 9.06 -4.46
CA THR A 21 -28.03 9.83 -3.26
C THR A 21 -28.03 8.90 -2.05
N ILE A 22 -26.87 8.77 -1.40
CA ILE A 22 -26.66 7.87 -0.26
C ILE A 22 -26.62 8.59 1.08
N ALA A 23 -26.41 9.91 1.07
CA ALA A 23 -26.48 10.76 2.25
C ALA A 23 -26.82 12.20 1.88
N GLN A 24 -27.51 12.91 2.78
CA GLN A 24 -27.90 14.31 2.63
C GLN A 24 -28.02 14.97 4.00
N GLY A 25 -28.06 16.30 4.06
CA GLY A 25 -28.19 17.03 5.32
C GLY A 25 -26.95 16.99 6.20
N LEU A 26 -25.78 16.66 5.64
CA LEU A 26 -24.56 16.50 6.39
C LEU A 26 -23.94 17.87 6.70
N SER A 27 -23.70 18.17 7.98
CA SER A 27 -22.94 19.34 8.41
C SER A 27 -21.43 19.05 8.57
N SER A 28 -21.08 17.77 8.68
CA SER A 28 -19.70 17.27 8.74
C SER A 28 -19.14 17.11 7.33
N SER A 29 -17.83 17.37 7.18
CA SER A 29 -17.07 17.04 5.96
C SER A 29 -16.60 15.59 5.92
N LEU A 30 -17.07 14.74 6.85
CA LEU A 30 -16.73 13.31 6.93
C LEU A 30 -18.01 12.47 6.90
N PHE A 31 -18.00 11.45 6.04
CA PHE A 31 -19.05 10.45 5.89
C PHE A 31 -18.43 9.08 5.65
N THR A 32 -19.00 8.05 6.26
CA THR A 32 -18.59 6.64 6.09
C THR A 32 -19.71 5.89 5.40
N ASP A 33 -19.48 5.45 4.16
CA ASP A 33 -20.41 4.57 3.46
C ASP A 33 -20.22 3.12 3.90
N THR A 34 -21.18 2.59 4.66
CA THR A 34 -21.17 1.19 5.13
C THR A 34 -22.07 0.27 4.31
N GLN A 35 -22.72 0.78 3.26
CA GLN A 35 -23.70 0.04 2.45
C GLN A 35 -23.10 -0.32 1.08
N VAL A 36 -21.91 -0.92 1.11
CA VAL A 36 -21.08 -1.24 -0.05
C VAL A 36 -20.59 -2.68 -0.02
N GLU A 37 -20.38 -3.28 -1.18
CA GLU A 37 -19.91 -4.65 -1.32
C GLU A 37 -18.38 -4.73 -1.38
N TYR A 38 -17.79 -5.70 -0.66
CA TYR A 38 -16.34 -5.91 -0.64
C TYR A 38 -15.75 -6.04 -2.05
N GLY A 39 -14.69 -5.27 -2.32
CA GLY A 39 -13.96 -5.27 -3.58
C GLY A 39 -14.69 -4.63 -4.76
N ALA A 40 -15.97 -4.29 -4.63
CA ALA A 40 -16.75 -3.64 -5.68
C ALA A 40 -16.29 -2.19 -5.88
N GLN A 41 -16.15 -1.77 -7.14
CA GLN A 41 -15.74 -0.39 -7.45
C GLN A 41 -16.95 0.53 -7.39
N TYR A 42 -16.82 1.64 -6.68
CA TYR A 42 -17.79 2.72 -6.65
C TYR A 42 -17.12 4.06 -6.94
N SER A 43 -17.88 5.01 -7.45
CA SER A 43 -17.49 6.40 -7.63
C SER A 43 -18.46 7.30 -6.86
N TYR A 44 -17.91 8.36 -6.27
CA TYR A 44 -18.62 9.26 -5.36
C TYR A 44 -18.50 10.68 -5.83
N ARG A 45 -19.56 11.45 -5.64
CA ARG A 45 -19.60 12.89 -5.85
C ARG A 45 -20.23 13.55 -4.65
N VAL A 46 -19.54 14.53 -4.08
CA VAL A 46 -20.00 15.30 -2.93
C VAL A 46 -20.35 16.71 -3.41
N ARG A 47 -21.55 17.19 -3.06
CA ARG A 47 -22.02 18.53 -3.38
C ARG A 47 -22.50 19.22 -2.11
N ALA A 48 -22.14 20.49 -1.94
CA ALA A 48 -22.76 21.37 -0.97
C ALA A 48 -24.12 21.86 -1.50
N SER A 49 -25.10 21.98 -0.62
CA SER A 49 -26.43 22.54 -0.87
C SER A 49 -26.69 23.66 0.13
N ASP A 50 -27.25 24.77 -0.33
CA ASP A 50 -27.70 25.86 0.53
C ASP A 50 -29.07 25.50 1.14
N VAL A 51 -29.09 25.34 2.46
CA VAL A 51 -30.31 24.96 3.22
C VAL A 51 -31.44 25.99 3.06
N SER A 52 -31.14 27.24 2.72
CA SER A 52 -32.14 28.30 2.62
C SER A 52 -32.98 28.26 1.34
N ASN A 53 -32.43 27.70 0.25
CA ASN A 53 -33.06 27.73 -1.07
C ASN A 53 -32.90 26.42 -1.87
N GLY A 54 -32.21 25.42 -1.32
CA GLY A 54 -32.00 24.11 -1.92
C GLY A 54 -31.01 24.10 -3.08
N ASN A 55 -30.29 25.21 -3.32
CA ASN A 55 -29.36 25.29 -4.45
C ASN A 55 -28.10 24.48 -4.15
N SER A 56 -27.82 23.50 -5.01
CA SER A 56 -26.61 22.68 -4.93
C SER A 56 -25.49 23.28 -5.76
N ASP A 57 -24.25 23.13 -5.30
CA ASP A 57 -23.08 23.52 -6.05
C ASP A 57 -22.88 22.63 -7.30
N GLY A 58 -22.15 23.15 -8.29
CA GLY A 58 -21.93 22.53 -9.59
C GLY A 58 -20.76 21.53 -9.66
N ASN A 59 -20.28 21.01 -8.54
CA ASN A 59 -19.14 20.11 -8.50
C ASN A 59 -19.37 18.91 -9.42
N SER A 60 -18.45 18.74 -10.37
CA SER A 60 -18.41 17.63 -11.31
C SER A 60 -17.28 16.64 -11.00
N VAL A 61 -16.44 16.94 -10.00
CA VAL A 61 -15.35 16.06 -9.57
C VAL A 61 -15.94 14.85 -8.88
N SER A 62 -15.51 13.67 -9.32
CA SER A 62 -15.79 12.41 -8.66
C SER A 62 -14.49 11.68 -8.33
N LEU A 63 -14.51 10.90 -7.26
CA LEU A 63 -13.43 10.00 -6.88
C LEU A 63 -13.98 8.59 -6.77
N SER A 64 -13.17 7.59 -7.07
CA SER A 64 -13.58 6.20 -6.98
C SER A 64 -12.71 5.41 -6.02
N ALA A 65 -13.32 4.42 -5.38
CA ALA A 65 -12.68 3.55 -4.41
C ALA A 65 -13.31 2.14 -4.45
N ARG A 66 -12.58 1.16 -3.91
CA ARG A 66 -13.08 -0.19 -3.61
C ARG A 66 -13.07 -0.38 -2.10
N PRO A 67 -14.18 -0.77 -1.46
CA PRO A 67 -14.18 -1.04 -0.04
C PRO A 67 -13.51 -2.40 0.17
N VAL A 68 -12.42 -2.41 0.91
CA VAL A 68 -11.70 -3.63 1.27
C VAL A 68 -12.04 -4.09 2.69
N GLY A 69 -13.02 -3.46 3.33
CA GLY A 69 -13.32 -3.67 4.75
C GLY A 69 -12.21 -3.12 5.65
N PRO A 70 -12.21 -3.46 6.94
CA PRO A 70 -11.07 -3.24 7.80
C PRO A 70 -9.85 -3.93 7.18
N ILE A 71 -8.70 -3.26 7.22
CA ILE A 71 -7.43 -3.90 6.91
C ILE A 71 -7.31 -5.10 7.86
N GLY A 72 -7.13 -6.29 7.30
CA GLY A 72 -6.91 -7.49 8.09
C GLY A 72 -5.48 -7.48 8.61
N ASP A 73 -5.32 -7.37 9.92
CA ASP A 73 -4.01 -7.53 10.54
C ASP A 73 -3.55 -8.99 10.35
N GLY A 74 -2.34 -9.17 9.82
CA GLY A 74 -1.81 -10.49 9.49
C GLY A 74 -0.30 -10.50 9.41
N THR A 75 0.28 -11.70 9.36
CA THR A 75 1.72 -11.89 9.15
C THR A 75 1.99 -11.97 7.66
N PHE A 76 2.74 -11.00 7.15
CA PHE A 76 3.34 -11.10 5.82
C PHE A 76 4.65 -11.88 5.93
N LEU A 77 4.84 -12.86 5.06
CA LEU A 77 6.06 -13.66 4.97
C LEU A 77 6.87 -13.24 3.75
N SER A 78 8.16 -13.53 3.75
CA SER A 78 9.03 -13.18 2.62
C SER A 78 8.62 -13.86 1.32
N GLY A 79 7.88 -14.98 1.32
CA GLY A 79 7.51 -15.62 0.07
C GLY A 79 8.55 -16.60 -0.48
N ALA A 80 9.73 -16.72 0.13
CA ALA A 80 10.79 -17.59 -0.36
C ALA A 80 10.41 -19.09 -0.31
N GLU A 81 9.51 -19.48 0.58
CA GLU A 81 9.10 -20.87 0.78
C GLU A 81 8.08 -21.35 -0.26
N LEU A 82 8.01 -22.68 -0.43
CA LEU A 82 7.05 -23.28 -1.35
C LEU A 82 5.61 -23.02 -0.91
N GLY A 83 4.82 -22.46 -1.83
CA GLY A 83 3.39 -22.20 -1.60
C GLY A 83 3.10 -20.84 -0.96
N GLU A 84 4.12 -20.02 -0.71
CA GLU A 84 3.94 -18.63 -0.32
C GLU A 84 3.84 -17.70 -1.55
N GLU A 85 3.22 -16.54 -1.36
CA GLU A 85 3.25 -15.47 -2.35
C GLU A 85 4.64 -14.82 -2.32
N LEU A 86 5.34 -14.84 -3.46
CA LEU A 86 6.68 -14.30 -3.60
C LEU A 86 6.68 -12.77 -3.43
N LEU A 87 7.76 -12.21 -2.88
CA LEU A 87 8.10 -10.80 -3.13
C LEU A 87 8.09 -10.55 -4.64
N ASP A 88 7.54 -9.41 -5.05
CA ASP A 88 7.01 -9.14 -6.39
C ASP A 88 8.00 -9.45 -7.53
N LEU A 89 7.89 -10.65 -8.11
CA LEU A 89 8.68 -11.07 -9.28
C LEU A 89 8.14 -10.53 -10.62
N THR A 90 7.07 -9.72 -10.63
CA THR A 90 6.43 -9.27 -11.88
C THR A 90 7.32 -8.33 -12.68
N THR A 91 8.20 -7.60 -12.00
CA THR A 91 9.42 -7.04 -12.57
C THR A 91 10.57 -8.00 -12.29
N ARG A 92 11.07 -8.69 -13.31
CA ARG A 92 12.25 -9.56 -13.19
C ARG A 92 13.35 -8.86 -12.39
N HIS A 93 13.58 -9.28 -11.15
CA HIS A 93 14.73 -8.86 -10.37
C HIS A 93 15.97 -9.41 -11.06
N VAL A 94 16.62 -8.60 -11.88
CA VAL A 94 17.87 -9.00 -12.52
C VAL A 94 18.91 -9.08 -11.42
N GLY A 95 19.20 -10.27 -10.92
CA GLY A 95 20.20 -10.49 -9.88
C GLY A 95 19.67 -10.92 -8.51
N TRP A 96 18.35 -11.06 -8.31
CA TRP A 96 17.80 -11.78 -7.14
C TRP A 96 17.21 -13.12 -7.57
N GLU A 97 17.46 -14.16 -6.77
CA GLU A 97 16.87 -15.49 -6.95
C GLU A 97 16.51 -16.14 -5.62
N VAL A 98 15.64 -17.15 -5.67
CA VAL A 98 15.33 -18.00 -4.51
C VAL A 98 16.26 -19.21 -4.53
N VAL A 99 16.98 -19.42 -3.44
CA VAL A 99 17.94 -20.52 -3.24
C VAL A 99 17.56 -21.38 -2.04
N ASP A 100 18.09 -22.60 -1.96
CA ASP A 100 17.77 -23.59 -0.92
C ASP A 100 18.97 -24.09 -0.10
N ASP A 101 20.15 -23.47 -0.25
CA ASP A 101 21.40 -23.87 0.40
C ASP A 101 21.93 -22.86 1.45
N VAL A 102 21.34 -21.66 1.53
CA VAL A 102 21.76 -20.58 2.46
C VAL A 102 20.61 -19.95 3.27
N ALA A 103 19.58 -20.72 3.59
CA ALA A 103 18.47 -20.26 4.43
C ALA A 103 18.86 -20.10 5.91
N PHE A 104 18.36 -19.05 6.58
CA PHE A 104 18.49 -18.89 8.04
C PHE A 104 17.50 -19.79 8.79
N SER A 105 16.26 -19.84 8.31
CA SER A 105 15.17 -20.68 8.81
C SER A 105 14.35 -21.17 7.62
N GLY A 106 13.69 -22.33 7.75
CA GLY A 106 12.97 -22.93 6.63
C GLY A 106 13.89 -23.68 5.67
N LEU A 107 13.49 -23.77 4.42
CA LEU A 107 14.23 -24.44 3.35
C LEU A 107 14.82 -23.45 2.33
N ARG A 108 14.34 -22.21 2.28
CA ARG A 108 14.67 -21.26 1.20
C ARG A 108 14.94 -19.84 1.67
N SER A 109 15.65 -19.09 0.84
CA SER A 109 15.93 -17.66 1.06
C SER A 109 16.09 -16.92 -0.25
N TYR A 110 15.93 -15.60 -0.23
CA TYR A 110 16.37 -14.75 -1.33
C TYR A 110 17.87 -14.51 -1.28
N TYR A 111 18.50 -14.60 -2.44
CA TYR A 111 19.92 -14.36 -2.65
C TYR A 111 20.12 -13.37 -3.78
N SER A 112 21.02 -12.40 -3.57
CA SER A 112 21.44 -11.46 -4.59
C SER A 112 22.79 -11.85 -5.18
N THR A 113 22.95 -11.70 -6.50
CA THR A 113 24.26 -11.78 -7.15
C THR A 113 25.17 -10.65 -6.69
N TYR A 114 26.48 -10.87 -6.71
CA TYR A 114 27.48 -9.89 -6.31
C TYR A 114 28.34 -9.48 -7.52
N GLU A 115 28.18 -8.23 -7.96
CA GLU A 115 28.86 -7.66 -9.14
C GLU A 115 29.22 -6.20 -8.89
N ASN A 116 30.26 -5.71 -9.57
CA ASN A 116 30.70 -4.32 -9.44
C ASN A 116 29.68 -3.34 -10.04
N SER A 117 29.54 -2.16 -9.41
CA SER A 117 28.69 -1.05 -9.88
C SER A 117 27.24 -1.45 -10.13
N ASN A 118 26.69 -2.30 -9.26
CA ASN A 118 25.35 -2.84 -9.39
C ASN A 118 24.41 -2.32 -8.30
N CYS A 119 23.15 -2.10 -8.65
CA CYS A 119 22.08 -1.74 -7.72
C CYS A 119 20.95 -2.75 -7.91
N LEU A 120 20.73 -3.59 -6.89
CA LEU A 120 19.72 -4.63 -6.91
C LEU A 120 18.63 -4.33 -5.88
N ASP A 121 17.39 -4.57 -6.27
CA ASP A 121 16.21 -4.32 -5.44
C ASP A 121 15.19 -5.45 -5.58
N ILE A 122 14.48 -5.70 -4.47
CA ILE A 122 13.34 -6.60 -4.36
C ILE A 122 12.28 -5.94 -3.49
N TYR A 123 11.01 -6.05 -3.86
CA TYR A 123 9.90 -5.37 -3.21
C TYR A 123 8.85 -6.34 -2.71
N SER A 124 8.21 -6.02 -1.60
CA SER A 124 6.94 -6.66 -1.27
C SER A 124 5.82 -6.16 -2.18
N PRO A 125 4.73 -6.92 -2.31
CA PRO A 125 3.44 -6.33 -2.64
C PRO A 125 3.11 -5.16 -1.69
N THR A 126 2.12 -4.34 -2.08
CA THR A 126 1.58 -3.31 -1.19
C THR A 126 1.05 -3.97 0.09
N LEU A 127 1.60 -3.57 1.23
CA LEU A 127 1.15 -4.01 2.54
C LEU A 127 0.18 -2.98 3.11
N GLU A 128 -1.06 -3.39 3.31
CA GLU A 128 -2.07 -2.58 3.99
C GLU A 128 -1.84 -2.63 5.50
N ILE A 129 -1.72 -1.48 6.16
CA ILE A 129 -1.47 -1.38 7.60
C ILE A 129 -2.63 -0.65 8.29
N THR A 130 -3.20 -1.26 9.34
CA THR A 130 -4.28 -0.67 10.13
C THR A 130 -3.81 0.58 10.87
N SER A 131 -4.51 1.70 10.65
CA SER A 131 -4.19 2.98 11.31
C SER A 131 -4.28 2.87 12.84
N GLY A 132 -3.28 3.42 13.55
CA GLY A 132 -3.26 3.43 15.02
C GLY A 132 -2.80 2.13 15.66
N GLN A 133 -2.40 1.14 14.86
CA GLN A 133 -1.69 -0.05 15.31
C GLN A 133 -0.18 0.05 15.05
N SER A 134 0.58 -0.92 15.57
CA SER A 134 2.01 -1.05 15.37
C SER A 134 2.32 -2.24 14.46
N ALA A 135 2.90 -1.97 13.30
CA ALA A 135 3.48 -2.99 12.44
C ALA A 135 4.96 -3.21 12.79
N GLU A 136 5.42 -4.45 12.65
CA GLU A 136 6.82 -4.82 12.84
C GLU A 136 7.33 -5.54 11.59
N LEU A 137 8.51 -5.11 11.09
CA LEU A 137 9.28 -5.84 10.10
C LEU A 137 10.48 -6.48 10.79
N SER A 138 10.57 -7.80 10.72
CA SER A 138 11.68 -8.60 11.23
C SER A 138 12.26 -9.45 10.11
N PHE A 139 13.59 -9.41 9.95
CA PHE A 139 14.32 -10.16 8.93
C PHE A 139 15.73 -10.51 9.40
N VAL A 140 16.35 -11.48 8.73
CA VAL A 140 17.77 -11.82 8.92
C VAL A 140 18.46 -11.73 7.58
N SER A 141 19.62 -11.07 7.57
CA SER A 141 20.48 -11.00 6.40
C SER A 141 21.83 -11.65 6.69
N ARG A 142 22.22 -12.59 5.85
CA ARG A 142 23.61 -13.04 5.73
C ARG A 142 24.24 -12.28 4.58
N TYR A 143 25.41 -11.69 4.79
CA TYR A 143 26.07 -10.87 3.80
C TYR A 143 27.57 -11.14 3.74
N ALA A 144 28.17 -10.89 2.57
CA ALA A 144 29.60 -10.86 2.32
C ALA A 144 29.85 -9.73 1.32
N ILE A 145 30.00 -8.51 1.82
CA ILE A 145 30.05 -7.27 1.03
C ILE A 145 31.23 -6.41 1.49
N GLU A 146 31.77 -5.56 0.61
CA GLU A 146 32.94 -4.72 0.91
C GLU A 146 32.58 -3.58 1.89
N ALA A 147 33.28 -3.55 3.03
CA ALA A 147 33.02 -2.55 4.06
C ALA A 147 33.30 -1.12 3.56
N GLY A 148 32.31 -0.25 3.68
CA GLY A 148 32.40 1.16 3.30
C GLY A 148 32.13 1.45 1.82
N TRP A 149 31.88 0.44 1.00
CA TRP A 149 31.62 0.59 -0.45
C TRP A 149 30.31 -0.07 -0.87
N ASP A 150 30.05 -1.29 -0.37
CA ASP A 150 28.85 -2.05 -0.66
C ASP A 150 27.87 -1.97 0.52
N ALA A 151 26.57 -1.93 0.22
CA ALA A 151 25.54 -1.90 1.26
C ALA A 151 24.25 -2.60 0.84
N GLY A 152 23.56 -3.15 1.84
CA GLY A 152 22.14 -3.48 1.76
C GLY A 152 21.33 -2.46 2.55
N LEU A 153 20.26 -1.92 1.96
CA LEU A 153 19.36 -0.97 2.59
C LEU A 153 17.95 -1.53 2.64
N VAL A 154 17.24 -1.26 3.74
CA VAL A 154 15.80 -1.46 3.83
C VAL A 154 15.12 -0.11 3.69
N GLN A 155 14.18 -0.01 2.77
CA GLN A 155 13.43 1.20 2.48
C GLN A 155 11.93 0.95 2.52
N ILE A 156 11.16 2.00 2.81
CA ILE A 156 9.69 1.99 2.79
C ILE A 156 9.17 3.12 1.90
N SER A 157 8.09 2.85 1.16
CA SER A 157 7.30 3.86 0.46
C SER A 157 5.89 3.86 1.05
N ASN A 158 5.47 5.00 1.58
CA ASN A 158 4.14 5.17 2.14
C ASN A 158 3.19 5.68 1.05
N ASN A 159 2.16 4.91 0.71
CA ASN A 159 1.12 5.27 -0.27
C ASN A 159 1.68 5.70 -1.64
N GLY A 160 2.73 5.03 -2.12
CA GLY A 160 3.37 5.36 -3.41
C GLY A 160 4.20 6.65 -3.39
N GLY A 161 4.52 7.18 -2.20
CA GLY A 161 5.43 8.31 -2.02
C GLY A 161 6.91 7.95 -2.29
N PRO A 162 7.84 8.91 -2.08
CA PRO A 162 9.26 8.64 -2.24
C PRO A 162 9.74 7.57 -1.25
N TRP A 163 10.71 6.77 -1.68
CA TRP A 163 11.37 5.77 -0.83
C TRP A 163 12.19 6.44 0.28
N GLN A 164 12.08 5.91 1.49
CA GLN A 164 12.79 6.37 2.66
C GLN A 164 13.53 5.19 3.30
N THR A 165 14.83 5.36 3.56
CA THR A 165 15.61 4.37 4.30
C THR A 165 15.16 4.31 5.75
N ILE A 166 14.89 3.10 6.24
CA ILE A 166 14.62 2.84 7.65
C ILE A 166 15.85 2.21 8.30
N THR A 167 16.04 2.49 9.59
CA THR A 167 17.13 1.92 10.39
C THR A 167 16.57 0.78 11.25
N PRO A 168 16.99 -0.48 11.03
CA PRO A 168 16.57 -1.59 11.88
C PRO A 168 16.97 -1.37 13.34
N VAL A 169 16.24 -2.01 14.27
CA VAL A 169 16.68 -2.08 15.67
C VAL A 169 18.03 -2.81 15.71
N GLY A 170 19.05 -2.14 16.27
CA GLY A 170 20.45 -2.60 16.21
C GLY A 170 21.31 -1.91 15.16
N GLY A 171 20.70 -1.16 14.23
CA GLY A 171 21.40 -0.38 13.21
C GLY A 171 21.95 -1.22 12.06
N TYR A 172 22.56 -0.54 11.08
CA TYR A 172 23.34 -1.20 10.04
C TYR A 172 24.73 -1.58 10.58
N PRO A 173 25.33 -2.69 10.11
CA PRO A 173 26.63 -3.16 10.61
C PRO A 173 27.79 -2.17 10.41
N SER A 174 27.68 -1.27 9.44
CA SER A 174 28.66 -0.22 9.15
C SER A 174 28.02 0.96 8.42
N VAL A 175 28.79 2.03 8.20
CA VAL A 175 28.42 3.21 7.39
C VAL A 175 29.13 3.16 6.04
N MET A 176 28.42 3.55 4.97
CA MET A 176 29.06 3.81 3.68
C MET A 176 29.88 5.12 3.74
N ASN A 177 31.03 5.14 3.06
CA ASN A 177 31.90 6.31 2.97
C ASN A 177 31.50 7.25 1.83
#